data_AF-A0A0D9V3H8-F1
#
_entry.id   AF-A0A0D9V3H8-F1
#
_cell.length_a   1.000
_cell.length_b   1.000
_cell.length_c   1.000
_cell.angle_alpha   90.00
_cell.angle_beta   90.00
_cell.angle_gamma   90.00
#
_symmetry.space_group_name_H-M   'P 1'
#
loop_
_entity.id
_entity.type
_entity.pdbx_description
1 polymer ?
#
loop_
_entity_poly.entity_id
_entity_poly.type
_entity_poly.pdbx_seq_one_letter_code
_entity_poly.pdbx_strand_id
1 'polypeptide(L)'
;MRYLYFHGNASQAQSIRHHLLACLDACASRAHLTELHGRIVRTNLASDSFFAGRLIVFLASPAASHDMPYARKVFDRMPHPNAFVWNCMIRGDLTAVARKEYMWYAA
;
A
#
# COMPACT_ATOMS: atom_id res chain seq x y z
N MET A 1 21.60 -33.89 -19.16
CA MET A 1 20.26 -33.45 -18.72
C MET A 1 20.41 -32.07 -18.09
N ARG A 2 20.03 -31.01 -18.81
CA ARG A 2 20.20 -29.60 -18.41
C ARG A 2 18.90 -29.12 -17.77
N TYR A 3 18.93 -28.76 -16.49
CA TYR A 3 17.88 -27.95 -15.89
C TYR A 3 18.01 -26.52 -16.43
N LEU A 4 17.07 -26.13 -17.29
CA LEU A 4 16.88 -24.74 -17.71
C LEU A 4 16.29 -23.98 -16.51
N TYR A 5 17.15 -23.46 -15.65
CA TYR A 5 16.75 -22.43 -14.71
C TYR A 5 16.35 -21.19 -15.51
N PHE A 6 15.08 -20.85 -15.41
CA PHE A 6 14.48 -19.61 -15.87
C PHE A 6 15.24 -18.45 -15.19
N HIS A 7 16.30 -17.95 -15.82
CA HIS A 7 16.90 -16.66 -15.45
C HIS A 7 15.89 -15.58 -15.86
N GLY A 8 14.89 -15.35 -15.01
CA GLY A 8 14.05 -14.17 -15.08
C GLY A 8 14.95 -12.94 -14.99
N ASN A 9 15.08 -12.22 -16.10
CA ASN A 9 15.97 -11.09 -16.27
C ASN A 9 15.78 -10.07 -15.13
N ALA A 10 16.81 -9.92 -14.29
CA ALA A 10 16.82 -8.93 -13.20
C ALA A 10 16.52 -7.50 -13.69
N SER A 11 16.90 -7.18 -14.94
CA SER A 11 16.58 -5.92 -15.60
C SER A 11 15.07 -5.71 -15.82
N GLN A 12 14.33 -6.77 -16.12
CA GLN A 12 12.88 -6.72 -16.33
C GLN A 12 12.15 -6.55 -15.00
N ALA A 13 12.60 -7.23 -13.94
CA ALA A 13 12.06 -7.06 -12.59
C ALA A 13 12.28 -5.63 -12.05
N GLN A 14 13.46 -5.04 -12.28
CA GLN A 14 13.76 -3.65 -11.90
C GLN A 14 12.87 -2.65 -12.64
N SER A 15 12.64 -2.85 -13.94
CA SER A 15 11.76 -2.00 -14.76
C SER A 15 10.31 -2.02 -14.26
N ILE A 16 9.78 -3.21 -13.94
CA ILE A 16 8.43 -3.37 -13.37
C ILE A 16 8.32 -2.63 -12.03
N ARG A 17 9.33 -2.74 -11.16
CA ARG A 17 9.35 -2.01 -9.87
C ARG A 17 9.28 -0.50 -10.08
N HIS A 18 10.12 0.07 -10.95
CA HIS A 18 10.10 1.51 -11.23
C HIS A 18 8.76 1.98 -11.80
N HIS A 19 8.18 1.21 -12.71
CA HIS A 19 6.88 1.53 -13.29
C HIS A 19 5.75 1.52 -12.24
N LEU A 20 5.71 0.49 -11.38
CA LEU A 20 4.71 0.38 -10.33
C LEU A 20 4.84 1.50 -9.29
N LEU A 21 6.06 1.95 -8.99
CA LEU A 21 6.29 3.11 -8.11
C LEU A 21 5.78 4.40 -8.73
N ALA A 22 6.08 4.66 -10.00
CA ALA A 22 5.55 5.83 -10.70
C ALA A 22 4.01 5.83 -10.73
N CYS A 23 3.38 4.66 -10.96
CA CYS A 23 1.93 4.52 -10.89
C CYS A 23 1.36 4.76 -9.49
N LEU A 24 2.11 4.42 -8.44
CA LEU A 24 1.69 4.65 -7.06
C LEU A 24 1.73 6.14 -6.71
N ASP A 25 2.74 6.85 -7.23
CA ASP A 25 2.92 8.29 -7.02
C ASP A 25 1.87 9.11 -7.79
N ALA A 26 1.49 8.65 -8.98
CA ALA A 26 0.42 9.24 -9.78
C ALA A 26 -0.99 8.79 -9.35
N CYS A 27 -1.09 7.88 -8.39
CA CYS A 27 -2.38 7.32 -7.99
C CYS A 27 -3.20 8.39 -7.27
N ALA A 28 -4.33 8.78 -7.85
CA ALA A 28 -5.23 9.78 -7.28
C ALA A 28 -6.57 9.19 -6.80
N SER A 29 -6.83 7.90 -7.09
CA SER A 29 -8.13 7.28 -6.81
C SER A 29 -7.99 5.89 -6.19
N ARG A 30 -8.98 5.54 -5.37
CA ARG A 30 -9.06 4.23 -4.70
C ARG A 30 -9.16 3.05 -5.69
N ALA A 31 -9.83 3.26 -6.82
CA ALA A 31 -9.97 2.24 -7.86
C ALA A 31 -8.61 1.89 -8.48
N HIS A 32 -7.82 2.90 -8.85
CA HIS A 32 -6.47 2.69 -9.39
C HIS A 32 -5.55 2.04 -8.35
N LEU A 33 -5.70 2.38 -7.07
CA LEU A 33 -4.89 1.78 -6.01
C LEU A 33 -5.18 0.28 -5.82
N THR A 34 -6.45 -0.12 -5.92
CA THR A 34 -6.82 -1.53 -5.79
C THR A 34 -6.26 -2.35 -6.96
N GLU A 35 -6.34 -1.82 -8.18
CA GLU A 35 -5.72 -2.43 -9.35
C GLU A 35 -4.20 -2.52 -9.19
N LEU A 36 -3.56 -1.44 -8.74
CA LEU A 36 -2.13 -1.38 -8.53
C LEU A 36 -1.66 -2.38 -7.47
N HIS A 37 -2.39 -2.50 -6.35
CA HIS A 37 -2.10 -3.49 -5.32
C HIS A 37 -2.23 -4.92 -5.88
N GLY A 38 -3.25 -5.19 -6.71
CA GLY A 38 -3.37 -6.47 -7.42
C GLY A 38 -2.14 -6.77 -8.30
N ARG A 39 -1.61 -5.76 -9.02
CA ARG A 39 -0.38 -5.88 -9.82
C ARG A 39 0.86 -6.13 -8.94
N ILE A 40 0.96 -5.48 -7.78
CA ILE A 40 2.06 -5.67 -6.81
C ILE A 40 2.04 -7.10 -6.23
N VAL A 41 0.85 -7.61 -5.90
CA VAL A 41 0.68 -9.00 -5.43
C VAL A 41 1.09 -10.00 -6.52
N ARG A 42 0.64 -9.80 -7.76
CA ARG A 42 0.98 -10.68 -8.89
C ARG A 42 2.45 -10.71 -9.25
N THR A 43 3.16 -9.61 -9.00
CA THR A 43 4.61 -9.49 -9.29
C THR A 43 5.50 -9.96 -8.14
N ASN A 44 4.91 -10.57 -7.09
CA ASN A 44 5.59 -10.99 -5.86
C ASN A 44 6.34 -9.85 -5.15
N LEU A 45 5.88 -8.62 -5.36
CA LEU A 45 6.40 -7.41 -4.72
C LEU A 45 5.59 -7.03 -3.47
N ALA A 46 4.53 -7.77 -3.14
CA ALA A 46 3.72 -7.51 -1.96
C ALA A 46 4.45 -7.78 -0.63
N SER A 47 5.49 -8.62 -0.64
CA SER A 47 6.38 -8.85 0.51
C SER A 47 7.38 -7.69 0.71
N ASP A 48 7.47 -6.77 -0.25
CA ASP A 48 8.34 -5.62 -0.15
C ASP A 48 7.74 -4.57 0.78
N SER A 49 8.45 -4.33 1.89
CA SER A 49 8.05 -3.38 2.92
C SER A 49 7.93 -1.95 2.39
N PHE A 50 8.63 -1.60 1.30
CA PHE A 50 8.55 -0.30 0.66
C PHE A 50 7.19 -0.08 -0.01
N PHE A 51 6.74 -1.05 -0.82
CA PHE A 51 5.45 -0.97 -1.50
C PHE A 51 4.28 -1.01 -0.52
N ALA A 52 4.33 -1.93 0.45
CA ALA A 52 3.31 -2.01 1.49
C ALA A 52 3.27 -0.73 2.35
N GLY A 53 4.42 -0.13 2.66
CA GLY A 53 4.50 1.15 3.38
C GLY A 53 3.86 2.30 2.61
N ARG A 54 4.17 2.44 1.32
CA ARG A 54 3.56 3.47 0.46
C ARG A 54 2.05 3.29 0.33
N LEU A 55 1.58 2.05 0.22
CA LEU A 55 0.15 1.74 0.17
C LEU A 55 -0.57 2.16 1.46
N ILE A 56 0.03 1.87 2.62
CA ILE A 56 -0.50 2.28 3.93
C ILE A 56 -0.57 3.81 4.05
N VAL A 57 0.46 4.53 3.62
CA VAL A 57 0.46 6.01 3.64
C VAL A 57 -0.72 6.56 2.86
N PHE A 58 -0.99 6.03 1.67
CA PHE A 58 -2.12 6.47 0.87
C PHE A 58 -3.46 6.13 1.53
N LEU A 59 -3.62 4.89 2.00
CA LEU A 59 -4.86 4.42 2.60
C LEU A 59 -5.18 5.13 3.92
N ALA A 60 -4.16 5.46 4.72
CA ALA A 60 -4.30 6.18 5.98
C ALA A 60 -4.41 7.70 5.81
N SER A 61 -4.12 8.23 4.61
CA SER A 61 -4.20 9.66 4.35
C SER A 61 -5.66 10.13 4.24
N PRO A 62 -6.08 11.14 5.03
CA PRO A 62 -7.40 11.74 4.95
C PRO A 62 -7.71 12.38 3.59
N ALA A 63 -6.67 12.85 2.89
CA ALA A 63 -6.81 13.58 1.63
C ALA A 63 -6.98 12.66 0.41
N ALA A 64 -6.74 11.35 0.56
CA ALA A 64 -6.69 10.41 -0.55
C ALA A 64 -7.90 9.47 -0.56
N SER A 65 -7.91 8.42 0.27
CA SER A 65 -9.05 7.51 0.39
C SER A 65 -9.55 7.30 1.81
N HIS A 66 -8.69 7.50 2.81
CA HIS A 66 -8.95 7.24 4.23
C HIS A 66 -9.66 5.88 4.48
N ASP A 67 -9.11 4.81 3.91
CA ASP A 67 -9.64 3.45 4.05
C ASP A 67 -8.81 2.70 5.10
N MET A 68 -9.01 3.08 6.36
CA MET A 68 -8.30 2.50 7.50
C MET A 68 -8.49 0.98 7.66
N PRO A 69 -9.68 0.39 7.42
CA PRO A 69 -9.84 -1.06 7.42
C PRO A 69 -8.92 -1.77 6.43
N TYR A 70 -8.71 -1.18 5.24
CA TYR A 70 -7.78 -1.73 4.26
C TYR A 70 -6.32 -1.49 4.66
N ALA A 71 -5.98 -0.28 5.15
CA ALA A 71 -4.65 0.03 5.66
C ALA A 71 -4.21 -0.98 6.72
N ARG A 72 -5.11 -1.34 7.64
CA ARG A 72 -4.88 -2.35 8.68
C ARG A 72 -4.53 -3.72 8.09
N LYS A 73 -5.29 -4.21 7.11
CA LYS A 73 -5.03 -5.49 6.46
C LYS A 73 -3.66 -5.56 5.76
N VAL A 74 -3.22 -4.44 5.18
CA VAL A 74 -1.90 -4.33 4.56
C VAL A 74 -0.81 -4.30 5.63
N PHE A 75 -1.03 -3.51 6.69
CA PHE A 75 -0.13 -3.41 7.83
C PHE A 75 0.08 -4.75 8.54
N ASP A 76 -0.97 -5.52 8.80
CA ASP A 76 -0.90 -6.80 9.50
C ASP A 76 -0.11 -7.88 8.71
N ARG A 77 0.03 -7.69 7.39
CA ARG A 77 0.84 -8.56 6.51
C ARG A 77 2.28 -8.09 6.38
N MET A 78 2.63 -6.94 6.93
CA MET A 78 3.98 -6.38 6.86
C MET A 78 4.87 -7.02 7.94
N PRO A 79 5.97 -7.71 7.57
CA PRO A 79 6.81 -8.41 8.55
C PRO A 79 7.58 -7.45 9.47
N HIS A 80 8.00 -6.28 8.96
CA HIS A 80 8.84 -5.31 9.70
C HIS A 80 8.36 -3.86 9.48
N PRO A 81 7.26 -3.43 10.09
CA PRO A 81 6.81 -2.05 10.02
C PRO A 81 7.81 -1.11 10.72
N ASN A 82 8.23 -0.06 10.01
CA ASN A 82 9.11 0.97 10.55
C ASN A 82 8.31 2.06 11.29
N ALA A 83 9.01 2.93 12.01
CA ALA A 83 8.40 4.01 12.80
C ALA A 83 7.52 4.95 11.95
N PHE A 84 7.88 5.17 10.68
CA PHE A 84 7.10 5.99 9.77
C PHE A 84 5.73 5.37 9.47
N VAL A 85 5.68 4.07 9.16
CA VAL A 85 4.42 3.34 8.93
C VAL A 85 3.54 3.34 10.19
N TRP A 86 4.14 3.12 11.36
CA TRP A 86 3.42 3.22 12.64
C TRP A 86 2.80 4.60 12.85
N ASN A 87 3.56 5.67 12.60
CA ASN A 87 3.06 7.04 12.71
C ASN A 87 1.89 7.31 11.75
N CYS A 88 1.95 6.77 10.53
CA CYS A 88 0.84 6.88 9.58
C CYS A 88 -0.41 6.16 10.08
N MET A 89 -0.29 4.94 10.61
CA MET A 89 -1.42 4.19 11.16
C MET A 89 -2.07 4.91 12.33
N ILE A 90 -1.28 5.40 13.29
CA ILE A 90 -1.79 6.13 14.47
C ILE A 90 -2.57 7.39 14.04
N ARG A 91 -2.01 8.19 13.12
CA ARG A 91 -2.68 9.39 12.61
C ARG A 91 -3.97 9.05 11.84
N GLY A 92 -3.93 7.99 11.04
CA GLY A 92 -5.09 7.49 10.30
C GLY A 92 -6.22 7.02 11.21
N ASP A 93 -5.90 6.29 12.28
CA ASP A 93 -6.88 5.81 13.25
C ASP A 93 -7.48 6.96 14.07
N LEU A 94 -6.67 7.91 14.54
CA LEU A 94 -7.15 9.11 15.26
C LEU A 94 -8.12 9.93 14.41
N THR A 95 -7.81 10.12 13.12
CA THR A 95 -8.69 10.84 12.20
C THR A 95 -9.98 10.07 11.89
N ALA A 96 -9.94 8.74 11.88
CA ALA A 96 -11.14 7.90 11.72
C ALA A 96 -12.07 7.99 12.94
N VAL A 97 -11.51 8.01 14.15
CA VAL A 97 -12.27 8.19 15.39
C VAL A 97 -12.95 9.56 15.40
N ALA A 98 -12.20 10.63 15.16
CA ALA A 98 -12.75 11.98 15.11
C ALA A 98 -13.89 12.10 14.10
N ARG A 99 -13.74 11.53 12.89
CA ARG A 99 -14.78 11.55 11.86
C ARG A 99 -16.07 10.86 12.33
N LYS A 100 -15.98 9.75 13.06
CA LYS A 100 -17.15 9.06 13.61
C LYS A 100 -17.83 9.91 14.69
N GLU A 101 -17.06 10.54 15.58
CA GLU A 101 -17.61 11.46 16.59
C GLU A 101 -18.37 12.62 15.96
N TYR A 102 -17.81 13.28 14.95
CA TYR A 102 -18.51 14.35 14.25
C TYR A 102 -19.80 13.89 13.55
N MET A 103 -19.85 12.64 13.05
CA MET A 103 -21.07 12.07 12.48
C MET A 103 -22.15 11.82 13.53
N TRP A 104 -21.78 11.46 14.76
CA TRP A 104 -22.74 11.26 15.85
C TRP A 104 -23.41 12.57 16.31
N TYR A 105 -22.73 13.71 16.21
CA TYR A 105 -23.29 15.01 16.54
C TYR A 105 -24.08 15.67 15.39
N ALA A 106 -24.01 15.12 14.18
CA ALA A 106 -24.66 15.66 12.98
C ALA A 106 -25.96 14.91 12.58
N ALA A 107 -26.40 13.95 13.40
CA ALA A 107 -27.63 13.17 13.25
C ALA A 107 -28.63 13.52 14.35
#